data_AF-A0A5K1AJ40-F1
#
_entry.id   AF-A0A5K1AJ40-F1
#
_cell.length_a   1.000
_cell.length_b   1.000
_cell.length_c   1.000
_cell.angle_alpha   90.00
_cell.angle_beta   90.00
_cell.angle_gamma   90.00
#
_symmetry.space_group_name_H-M   'P 1'
#
loop_
_entity.id
_entity.type
_entity.pdbx_description
1 polymer ?
#
loop_
_entity_poly.entity_id
_entity_poly.type
_entity_poly.pdbx_seq_one_letter_code
_entity_poly.pdbx_strand_id
1 'polypeptide(L)'
;MTAPPAPDPEPSTPFFSPPPSLPPNCLSPPALVLDLILFAFFLVLIVCAPLLNVQAALPSTLFPDPLLRIASWYKDRFGDYLVSERPFFFVRLVWHELFFIWPLAITNAYATLARRSWFNTTCLILGSSLLTSM
;
A
#
# COMPACT_ATOMS: atom_id res chain seq x y z
N MET A 1 58.12 -5.75 -32.92
CA MET A 1 57.24 -4.94 -32.05
C MET A 1 55.82 -5.38 -32.32
N THR A 2 55.30 -6.27 -31.47
CA THR A 2 53.97 -6.87 -31.63
C THR A 2 53.00 -6.03 -30.82
N ALA A 3 51.95 -5.50 -31.44
CA ALA A 3 50.95 -4.67 -30.77
C ALA A 3 50.20 -5.47 -29.69
N PRO A 4 49.83 -4.86 -28.55
CA PRO A 4 49.05 -5.53 -27.51
C PRO A 4 47.63 -5.86 -28.00
N PRO A 5 47.03 -6.97 -27.55
CA PRO A 5 45.67 -7.35 -27.90
C PRO A 5 44.65 -6.36 -27.30
N ALA A 6 43.57 -6.11 -28.05
CA ALA A 6 42.48 -5.23 -27.64
C ALA A 6 41.76 -5.74 -26.38
N PRO A 7 41.28 -4.86 -25.50
CA PRO A 7 40.53 -5.27 -24.31
C PRO A 7 39.16 -5.85 -24.69
N ASP A 8 38.76 -6.91 -23.98
CA ASP A 8 37.47 -7.57 -24.16
C ASP A 8 36.29 -6.63 -23.92
N PRO A 9 35.17 -6.79 -24.65
CA PRO A 9 33.98 -5.96 -24.46
C PRO A 9 33.35 -6.25 -23.09
N GLU A 10 33.11 -5.20 -22.30
CA GLU A 10 32.41 -5.30 -21.02
C GLU A 10 31.05 -6.00 -21.16
N PRO A 11 30.66 -6.83 -20.18
CA PRO A 11 29.35 -7.45 -20.17
C PRO A 11 28.29 -6.36 -20.01
N SER A 12 27.51 -6.15 -21.07
CA SER A 12 26.32 -5.32 -21.08
C SER A 12 25.44 -5.69 -19.89
N THR A 13 25.33 -4.77 -18.94
CA THR A 13 24.39 -4.85 -17.82
C THR A 13 22.99 -5.12 -18.36
N PRO A 14 22.22 -6.05 -17.76
CA PRO A 14 20.85 -6.27 -18.17
C PRO A 14 20.04 -5.06 -17.71
N PHE A 15 19.93 -4.06 -18.58
CA PHE A 15 18.97 -2.98 -18.46
C PHE A 15 17.60 -3.64 -18.39
N PHE A 16 17.00 -3.64 -17.20
CA PHE A 16 15.61 -4.00 -16.94
C PHE A 16 14.72 -3.01 -17.70
N SER A 17 14.56 -3.23 -18.99
CA SER A 17 13.58 -2.51 -19.80
C SER A 17 12.21 -2.96 -19.31
N PRO A 18 11.35 -2.06 -18.81
CA PRO A 18 9.99 -2.44 -18.45
C PRO A 18 9.30 -2.98 -19.71
N PRO A 19 8.53 -4.07 -19.62
CA PRO A 19 7.84 -4.63 -20.77
C PRO A 19 6.91 -3.57 -21.39
N PRO A 20 6.77 -3.55 -22.73
CA PRO A 20 5.87 -2.63 -23.40
C PRO A 20 4.45 -2.83 -22.84
N SER A 21 3.82 -1.73 -22.43
CA SER A 21 2.44 -1.72 -21.97
C SER A 21 1.54 -2.33 -23.04
N LEU A 22 0.90 -3.47 -22.72
CA LEU A 22 0.01 -4.19 -23.61
C LEU A 22 -1.12 -3.26 -24.11
N PRO A 23 -1.51 -3.31 -25.40
CA PRO A 23 -2.64 -2.53 -25.89
C PRO A 23 -3.94 -2.93 -25.16
N PRO A 24 -4.85 -1.97 -24.89
CA PRO A 24 -6.04 -2.16 -24.05
C PRO A 24 -6.98 -3.28 -24.54
N ASN A 25 -6.91 -3.64 -25.83
CA ASN A 25 -7.74 -4.67 -26.45
C ASN A 25 -7.20 -6.11 -26.25
N CYS A 26 -6.02 -6.30 -25.65
CA CYS A 26 -5.44 -7.61 -25.37
C CYS A 26 -5.57 -8.04 -23.89
N LEU A 27 -6.18 -7.22 -23.04
CA LEU A 27 -6.33 -7.52 -21.62
C LEU A 27 -7.46 -8.55 -21.44
N SER A 28 -7.14 -9.70 -20.84
CA SER A 28 -8.11 -10.75 -20.59
C SER A 28 -9.20 -10.27 -19.60
N PRO A 29 -10.47 -10.70 -19.74
CA PRO A 29 -11.54 -10.33 -18.82
C PRO A 29 -11.21 -10.51 -17.32
N PRO A 30 -10.48 -11.55 -16.87
CA PRO A 30 -10.12 -11.66 -15.44
C PRO A 30 -9.18 -10.56 -14.95
N ALA A 31 -8.31 -10.00 -15.82
CA ALA A 31 -7.39 -8.94 -15.42
C ALA A 31 -8.12 -7.62 -15.13
N LEU A 32 -9.17 -7.29 -15.89
CA LEU A 32 -10.01 -6.12 -15.62
C LEU A 32 -10.78 -6.24 -14.28
N VAL A 33 -11.27 -7.44 -13.96
CA VAL A 33 -11.95 -7.70 -12.69
C VAL A 33 -10.99 -7.53 -11.52
N LEU A 34 -9.77 -8.08 -11.64
CA LEU A 34 -8.73 -7.93 -10.62
C LEU A 34 -8.34 -6.47 -10.40
N ASP A 35 -8.13 -5.71 -11.49
CA ASP A 35 -7.83 -4.27 -11.41
C ASP A 35 -8.93 -3.50 -10.68
N LEU A 36 -10.20 -3.82 -10.94
CA LEU A 36 -11.34 -3.18 -10.28
C LEU A 36 -11.41 -3.53 -8.79
N ILE A 37 -11.21 -4.80 -8.42
CA ILE A 37 -11.18 -5.24 -7.03
C ILE A 37 -10.04 -4.56 -6.27
N LEU A 38 -8.84 -4.53 -6.86
CA LEU A 38 -7.68 -3.86 -6.30
C LEU A 38 -7.93 -2.37 -6.11
N PHE A 39 -8.50 -1.70 -7.11
CA PHE A 39 -8.85 -0.28 -7.01
C PHE A 39 -9.84 -0.02 -5.88
N ALA A 40 -10.91 -0.82 -5.77
CA ALA A 40 -11.88 -0.70 -4.69
C ALA A 40 -11.22 -0.93 -3.32
N PHE A 41 -10.33 -1.91 -3.22
CA PHE A 41 -9.57 -2.18 -2.01
C PHE A 41 -8.66 -1.01 -1.60
N PHE A 42 -7.92 -0.41 -2.53
CA PHE A 42 -7.11 0.78 -2.23
C PHE A 42 -7.99 1.96 -1.78
N LEU A 43 -9.16 2.15 -2.38
CA LEU A 43 -10.09 3.20 -1.98
C LEU A 43 -10.58 2.99 -0.54
N VAL A 44 -10.90 1.74 -0.16
CA VAL A 44 -11.21 1.38 1.23
C VAL A 44 -10.04 1.71 2.15
N LEU A 45 -8.81 1.36 1.80
CA LEU A 45 -7.63 1.71 2.62
C LEU A 45 -7.43 3.22 2.75
N ILE A 46 -7.59 3.98 1.68
CA ILE A 46 -7.42 5.45 1.67
C ILE A 46 -8.40 6.12 2.64
N VAL A 47 -9.63 5.59 2.76
CA VAL A 47 -10.67 6.14 3.64
C VAL A 47 -10.56 5.57 5.06
N CYS A 48 -10.49 4.25 5.20
CA CYS A 48 -10.51 3.58 6.50
C CYS A 48 -9.23 3.79 7.30
N ALA A 49 -8.06 3.79 6.66
CA ALA A 49 -6.80 3.98 7.38
C ALA A 49 -6.80 5.30 8.17
N PRO A 50 -7.04 6.50 7.60
CA PRO A 50 -7.08 7.71 8.40
C PRO A 50 -8.26 7.71 9.38
N LEU A 51 -9.42 7.18 8.99
CA LEU A 51 -10.60 7.20 9.85
C LEU A 51 -10.40 6.37 11.12
N LEU A 52 -9.77 5.21 11.03
CA LEU A 52 -9.59 4.27 12.15
C LEU A 52 -8.24 4.47 12.85
N ASN A 53 -7.15 4.60 12.09
CA ASN A 53 -5.79 4.64 12.64
C ASN A 53 -5.51 5.98 13.34
N VAL A 54 -6.03 7.10 12.83
CA VAL A 54 -5.84 8.40 13.52
C VAL A 54 -6.52 8.38 14.89
N GLN A 55 -7.66 7.69 15.06
CA GLN A 55 -8.32 7.54 16.36
C GLN A 55 -7.49 6.71 17.35
N ALA A 56 -6.66 5.78 16.85
CA ALA A 56 -5.74 5.01 17.68
C ALA A 56 -4.51 5.84 18.11
N ALA A 57 -4.04 6.77 17.27
CA ALA A 57 -2.85 7.59 17.53
C ALA A 57 -3.14 8.91 18.27
N LEU A 58 -4.30 9.51 18.06
CA LEU A 58 -4.65 10.84 18.61
C LEU A 58 -5.62 10.74 19.80
N PRO A 59 -5.64 11.77 20.67
CA PRO A 59 -6.62 11.87 21.75
C PRO A 59 -8.05 12.00 21.19
N SER A 60 -9.01 11.41 21.90
CA SER A 60 -10.43 11.38 21.51
C SER A 60 -11.07 12.77 21.41
N THR A 61 -10.47 13.80 22.04
CA THR A 61 -10.97 15.18 22.03
C THR A 61 -10.93 15.85 20.65
N LEU A 62 -10.18 15.28 19.70
CA LEU A 62 -10.03 15.83 18.35
C LEU A 62 -11.03 15.26 17.34
N PHE A 63 -11.89 14.31 17.75
CA PHE A 63 -12.81 13.62 16.86
C PHE A 63 -14.27 13.95 17.16
N PRO A 64 -15.14 13.97 16.14
CA PRO A 64 -16.57 14.17 16.32
C PRO A 64 -17.22 12.93 16.97
N ASP A 65 -18.28 13.16 17.74
CA ASP A 65 -19.04 12.14 18.47
C ASP A 65 -19.40 10.85 17.69
N PRO A 66 -19.84 10.88 16.41
CA PRO A 66 -20.17 9.65 15.69
C PRO A 66 -18.99 8.70 15.54
N LEU A 67 -17.77 9.21 15.31
CA LEU A 67 -16.57 8.38 15.19
C LEU A 67 -16.22 7.74 16.53
N LEU A 68 -16.26 8.54 17.60
CA LEU A 68 -16.00 8.06 18.95
C LEU A 68 -16.99 6.98 19.37
N ARG A 69 -18.26 7.12 18.98
CA ARG A 69 -19.31 6.14 19.29
C ARG A 69 -19.08 4.80 18.59
N ILE A 70 -18.58 4.81 17.34
CA ILE A 70 -18.21 3.59 16.62
C ILE A 70 -17.00 2.94 17.31
N ALA A 71 -15.99 3.72 17.66
CA ALA A 71 -14.80 3.21 18.34
C ALA A 71 -15.12 2.65 19.74
N SER A 72 -15.98 3.31 20.52
CA SER A 72 -16.41 2.83 21.83
C SER A 72 -17.23 1.56 21.73
N TRP A 73 -18.15 1.48 20.75
CA TRP A 73 -18.92 0.27 20.48
C TRP A 73 -18.01 -0.90 20.12
N TYR A 74 -16.98 -0.67 19.29
CA TYR A 74 -16.01 -1.71 18.93
C TYR A 74 -15.24 -2.21 20.16
N LYS A 75 -14.73 -1.29 21.00
CA LYS A 75 -14.03 -1.63 22.25
C LYS A 75 -14.90 -2.47 23.18
N ASP A 76 -16.14 -2.05 23.39
CA ASP A 76 -17.09 -2.74 24.27
C ASP A 76 -17.48 -4.12 23.72
N ARG A 77 -17.65 -4.24 22.39
CA ARG A 77 -18.05 -5.49 21.75
C ARG A 77 -16.95 -6.53 21.69
N PHE A 78 -15.72 -6.12 21.39
CA PHE A 78 -14.61 -7.04 21.09
C PHE A 78 -13.56 -7.10 22.19
N GLY A 79 -13.51 -6.12 23.10
CA GLY A 79 -12.55 -6.10 24.21
C GLY A 79 -11.09 -6.08 23.77
N ASP A 80 -10.80 -5.55 22.57
CA ASP A 80 -9.45 -5.57 22.00
C ASP A 80 -8.49 -4.70 22.84
N TYR A 81 -7.51 -5.37 23.45
CA TYR A 81 -6.52 -4.75 24.33
C TYR A 81 -5.74 -3.64 23.63
N LEU A 82 -5.39 -3.81 22.35
CA LEU A 82 -4.58 -2.81 21.62
C LEU A 82 -5.36 -1.50 21.42
N VAL A 83 -6.66 -1.63 21.17
CA VAL A 83 -7.56 -0.51 20.92
C VAL A 83 -8.07 0.13 22.22
N SER A 84 -8.21 -0.67 23.29
CA SER A 84 -8.55 -0.20 24.64
C SER A 84 -7.40 0.60 25.26
N GLU A 85 -6.25 -0.05 25.46
CA GLU A 85 -5.15 0.46 26.27
C GLU A 85 -4.20 1.37 25.49
N ARG A 86 -4.19 1.24 24.15
CA ARG A 86 -3.33 2.03 23.23
C ARG A 86 -1.87 2.11 23.70
N PRO A 87 -1.18 0.97 23.86
CA PRO A 87 0.20 0.96 24.30
C PRO A 87 1.11 1.69 23.30
N PHE A 88 2.24 2.24 23.78
CA PHE A 88 3.13 3.07 22.95
C PHE A 88 3.65 2.38 21.69
N PHE A 89 3.87 1.06 21.70
CA PHE A 89 4.31 0.35 20.50
C PHE A 89 3.21 0.31 19.43
N PHE A 90 1.94 0.13 19.84
CA PHE A 90 0.80 0.10 18.94
C PHE A 90 0.60 1.45 18.26
N VAL A 91 0.66 2.54 19.04
CA VAL A 91 0.59 3.91 18.48
C VAL A 91 1.70 4.16 17.45
N ARG A 92 2.91 3.64 17.66
CA ARG A 92 4.01 3.75 16.69
C ARG A 92 3.76 2.94 15.42
N LEU A 93 3.20 1.73 15.53
CA LEU A 93 2.81 0.93 14.37
C LEU A 93 1.72 1.63 13.54
N VAL A 94 0.74 2.20 14.21
CA VAL A 94 -0.33 3.00 13.61
C VAL A 94 0.24 4.21 12.85
N TRP A 95 1.23 4.91 13.40
CA TRP A 95 1.94 5.98 12.69
C TRP A 95 2.70 5.46 11.46
N HIS A 96 3.35 4.31 11.55
CA HIS A 96 4.04 3.70 10.42
C HIS A 96 3.06 3.38 9.28
N GLU A 97 1.89 2.82 9.63
CA GLU A 97 0.83 2.57 8.65
C GLU A 97 0.34 3.87 8.01
N LEU A 98 0.15 4.93 8.80
CA LEU A 98 -0.32 6.21 8.29
C LEU A 98 0.71 6.93 7.39
N PHE A 99 2.00 6.77 7.64
CA PHE A 99 3.06 7.43 6.86
C PHE A 99 3.58 6.62 5.67
N PHE A 100 3.50 5.28 5.72
CA PHE A 100 4.03 4.42 4.65
C PHE A 100 2.93 3.72 3.88
N ILE A 101 2.05 2.99 4.57
CA ILE A 101 1.00 2.18 3.93
C ILE A 101 -0.04 3.09 3.26
N TRP A 102 -0.46 4.16 3.94
CA TRP A 102 -1.50 5.06 3.41
C TRP A 102 -1.07 5.84 2.15
N PRO A 103 0.10 6.50 2.10
CA PRO A 103 0.56 7.13 0.85
C PRO A 103 0.82 6.13 -0.27
N LEU A 104 1.26 4.91 0.08
CA LEU A 104 1.44 3.84 -0.90
C LEU A 104 0.10 3.36 -1.48
N ALA A 105 -0.97 3.32 -0.67
CA ALA A 105 -2.33 3.03 -1.15
C ALA A 105 -2.85 4.11 -2.12
N ILE A 106 -2.63 5.40 -1.81
CA ILE A 106 -2.96 6.52 -2.73
C ILE A 106 -2.19 6.38 -4.04
N THR A 107 -0.89 6.09 -3.94
CA THR A 107 0.00 5.91 -5.10
C THR A 107 -0.45 4.73 -5.95
N ASN A 108 -0.84 3.61 -5.34
CA ASN A 108 -1.37 2.44 -6.04
C ASN A 108 -2.70 2.74 -6.73
N ALA A 109 -3.63 3.43 -6.08
CA ALA A 109 -4.89 3.85 -6.70
C ALA A 109 -4.66 4.73 -7.94
N TYR A 110 -3.73 5.70 -7.83
CA TYR A 110 -3.32 6.52 -8.96
C TYR A 110 -2.64 5.69 -10.06
N ALA A 111 -1.75 4.77 -9.70
CA ALA A 111 -1.04 3.92 -10.64
C ALA A 111 -1.99 2.99 -11.43
N THR A 112 -3.07 2.50 -10.80
CA THR A 112 -4.14 1.76 -11.47
C THR A 112 -4.87 2.62 -12.50
N LEU A 113 -5.26 3.85 -12.12
CA LEU A 113 -5.95 4.80 -13.01
C LEU A 113 -5.06 5.24 -14.19
N ALA A 114 -3.80 5.58 -13.91
CA ALA A 114 -2.83 6.06 -14.89
C ALA A 114 -2.07 4.93 -15.61
N ARG A 115 -2.43 3.67 -15.35
CA ARG A 115 -1.81 2.46 -15.95
C ARG A 115 -0.27 2.49 -15.90
N ARG A 116 0.29 2.90 -14.75
CA ARG A 116 1.74 3.05 -14.56
C ARG A 116 2.41 1.68 -14.46
N SER A 117 3.58 1.52 -15.08
CA SER A 117 4.33 0.25 -15.11
C SER A 117 4.82 -0.23 -13.74
N TRP A 118 4.95 0.68 -12.77
CA TRP A 118 5.44 0.36 -11.42
C TRP A 118 4.34 -0.20 -10.50
N PHE A 119 3.08 -0.22 -10.96
CA PHE A 119 1.91 -0.67 -10.19
C PHE A 119 2.09 -2.06 -9.58
N ASN A 120 2.57 -3.03 -10.36
CA ASN A 120 2.69 -4.41 -9.88
C ASN A 120 3.64 -4.52 -8.69
N THR A 121 4.76 -3.80 -8.74
CA THR A 121 5.75 -3.81 -7.65
C THR A 121 5.20 -3.16 -6.40
N THR A 122 4.61 -1.96 -6.51
CA THR A 122 4.06 -1.23 -5.37
C THR A 122 2.82 -1.92 -4.79
N CYS A 123 2.01 -2.58 -5.62
CA CYS A 123 0.88 -3.41 -5.19
C CYS A 123 1.36 -4.63 -4.40
N LEU A 124 2.42 -5.32 -4.87
CA LEU A 124 2.97 -6.47 -4.15
C LEU A 124 3.58 -6.08 -2.81
N ILE A 125 4.34 -4.97 -2.75
CA ILE A 125 4.91 -4.44 -1.50
C ILE A 125 3.79 -4.12 -0.49
N LEU A 126 2.74 -3.45 -0.94
CA LEU A 126 1.59 -3.12 -0.11
C LEU A 126 0.88 -4.40 0.39
N GLY A 127 0.62 -5.35 -0.52
CA GLY A 127 -0.01 -6.63 -0.19
C GLY A 127 0.79 -7.45 0.81
N SER A 128 2.10 -7.60 0.62
CA SER A 128 2.97 -8.35 1.55
C SER A 128 3.03 -7.70 2.93
N SER A 129 3.04 -6.37 2.98
CA SER A 129 3.06 -5.62 4.23
C SER A 129 1.77 -5.86 5.03
N LEU A 130 0.60 -5.82 4.36
CA LEU A 130 -0.70 -6.08 4.97
C LEU A 130 -0.82 -7.52 5.48
N LEU A 131 -0.36 -8.49 4.68
CA LEU A 131 -0.35 -9.92 5.07
C LEU A 131 0.52 -10.21 6.30
N THR A 132 1.56 -9.41 6.54
CA THR A 132 2.45 -9.56 7.69
C THR A 132 1.93 -8.81 8.92
N SER A 133 1.01 -7.86 8.73
CA SER A 133 0.53 -6.96 9.79
C SER A 133 -0.72 -7.46 10.54
N MET A 134 -1.38 -8.51 10.04
CA MET A 134 -2.54 -9.17 10.64
C MET A 134 -2.13 -10.54 11.19
#